data_AF-A0A6P4BDX3-F1
#
_entry.id   AF-A0A6P4BDX3-F1
#
_cell.length_a   1.000
_cell.length_b   1.000
_cell.length_c   1.000
_cell.angle_alpha   90.00
_cell.angle_beta   90.00
_cell.angle_gamma   90.00
#
_symmetry.space_group_name_H-M   'P 1'
#
loop_
_entity.id
_entity.type
_entity.pdbx_description
1 polymer ?
#
loop_
_entity_poly.entity_id
_entity_poly.type
_entity_poly.pdbx_seq_one_letter_code
_entity_poly.pdbx_strand_id
1 'polypeptide(L)'
;MRKEIKRRRELEGKLLKLESDLRSRNRRTARKDIPLGGEDPFIEHIMQAKVSRNFKIPDMSLYDEMTDPKHHLSNFKSQMFLVDASDVTHCKAFPTTLTKSAMKWFDSLSPRSVTTFNDLAIKFLTRFSIQKDKVKHASSLLGVKQEIGESLRDYVERFNKACLDIQNFSTEAVIMGLVNGLREGLFSHSIPKSYLTSLNEVQERAEKYINIEENARLREPNFRQTYPYQTREKEKVPKKKEEYNSEKPRRYHNYTLLRVFLVDVYREICHTEKLPPPRPIKHKNGGSCAEYCEYYNLYGHSTNDCYDLKM
;
A
#
# COMPACT_ATOMS: atom_id res chain seq x y z
N MET A 1 24.86 -72.20 14.54
CA MET A 1 26.03 -71.58 15.22
C MET A 1 27.14 -71.14 14.26
N ARG A 2 27.72 -72.02 13.41
CA ARG A 2 28.85 -71.66 12.51
C ARG A 2 28.55 -70.57 11.45
N LYS A 3 27.34 -70.56 10.88
CA LYS A 3 26.92 -69.54 9.90
C LYS A 3 26.83 -68.14 10.51
N GLU A 4 26.36 -68.05 11.75
CA GLU A 4 26.21 -66.77 12.47
C GLU A 4 27.56 -66.16 12.84
N ILE A 5 28.51 -67.00 13.26
CA ILE A 5 29.88 -66.58 13.55
C ILE A 5 30.57 -66.04 12.28
N LYS A 6 30.32 -66.67 11.12
CA LYS A 6 30.85 -66.20 9.83
C LYS A 6 30.26 -64.85 9.44
N ARG A 7 28.94 -64.67 9.61
CA ARG A 7 28.24 -63.41 9.32
C ARG A 7 28.71 -62.28 10.23
N ARG A 8 28.94 -62.56 11.50
CA ARG A 8 29.45 -61.59 12.48
C ARG A 8 30.86 -61.11 12.12
N ARG A 9 31.77 -62.02 11.77
CA ARG A 9 33.12 -61.66 11.28
C ARG A 9 33.09 -60.83 10.01
N GLU A 10 32.15 -61.11 9.10
CA GLU A 10 32.00 -60.34 7.86
C GLU A 10 31.51 -58.91 8.14
N LEU A 11 30.58 -58.74 9.09
CA LEU A 11 30.09 -57.42 9.52
C LEU A 11 31.18 -56.62 10.24
N GLU A 12 31.97 -57.27 11.10
CA GLU A 12 33.13 -56.64 11.76
C GLU A 12 34.17 -56.17 10.73
N GLY A 13 34.45 -56.97 9.70
CA GLY A 13 35.34 -56.56 8.60
C GLY A 13 34.81 -55.37 7.80
N LYS A 14 33.49 -55.30 7.57
CA LYS A 14 32.84 -54.16 6.90
C LYS A 14 32.88 -52.90 7.76
N LEU A 15 32.68 -53.02 9.08
CA LEU A 15 32.75 -51.91 10.02
C LEU A 15 34.16 -51.30 10.08
N LEU A 16 35.18 -52.14 10.20
CA LEU A 16 36.59 -51.70 10.22
C LEU A 16 36.98 -50.98 8.93
N LYS A 17 36.47 -51.44 7.78
CA LYS A 17 36.70 -50.78 6.49
C LYS A 17 35.98 -49.43 6.41
N LEU A 18 34.73 -49.35 6.89
CA LEU A 18 33.96 -48.11 6.94
C LEU A 18 34.60 -47.07 7.87
N GLU A 19 35.12 -47.50 9.01
CA GLU A 19 35.85 -46.63 9.95
C GLU A 19 37.19 -46.16 9.39
N SER A 20 37.90 -47.00 8.63
CA SER A 20 39.12 -46.62 7.92
C SER A 20 38.82 -45.60 6.81
N ASP A 21 37.73 -45.78 6.08
CA ASP A 21 37.28 -44.86 5.04
C ASP A 21 36.79 -43.52 5.64
N LEU A 22 36.10 -43.55 6.78
CA LEU A 22 35.72 -42.36 7.54
C LEU A 22 36.93 -41.63 8.10
N ARG A 23 37.93 -42.35 8.65
CA ARG A 23 39.20 -41.76 9.09
C ARG A 23 40.01 -41.19 7.92
N SER A 24 39.98 -41.84 6.77
CA SER A 24 40.65 -41.37 5.55
C SER A 24 39.94 -40.15 4.94
N ARG A 25 38.60 -40.10 5.00
CA ARG A 25 37.82 -38.89 4.67
C ARG A 25 38.05 -37.78 5.69
N ASN A 26 38.13 -38.09 6.98
CA ASN A 26 38.44 -37.10 8.02
C ASN A 26 39.87 -36.57 7.93
N ARG A 27 40.84 -37.36 7.43
CA ARG A 27 42.20 -36.87 7.10
C ARG A 27 42.24 -36.04 5.81
N ARG A 28 41.24 -36.15 4.92
CA ARG A 28 41.08 -35.23 3.76
C ARG A 28 40.36 -33.94 4.15
N THR A 29 39.53 -33.95 5.20
CA THR A 29 38.85 -32.76 5.75
C THR A 29 39.62 -32.08 6.88
N ALA A 30 40.57 -32.76 7.53
CA ALA A 30 41.49 -32.19 8.49
C ALA A 30 42.84 -31.90 7.84
N ARG A 31 43.09 -30.59 7.59
CA ARG A 31 44.36 -29.98 7.15
C ARG A 31 44.87 -30.43 5.79
N LYS A 32 44.28 -29.84 4.74
CA LYS A 32 45.15 -29.11 3.82
C LYS A 32 45.38 -27.76 4.46
N ASP A 33 46.57 -27.54 5.01
CA ASP A 33 47.12 -26.20 5.10
C ASP A 33 47.23 -25.69 3.66
N ILE A 34 46.15 -25.04 3.20
CA ILE A 34 46.12 -24.35 1.91
C ILE A 34 47.11 -23.20 2.06
N PRO A 35 48.15 -23.11 1.21
CA PRO A 35 48.98 -21.91 1.17
C PRO A 35 48.05 -20.72 0.99
N LEU A 36 48.14 -19.76 1.92
CA LEU A 36 47.31 -18.55 2.03
C LEU A 36 47.51 -17.56 0.86
N GLY A 37 47.68 -18.04 -0.37
CA GLY A 37 48.20 -17.28 -1.51
C GLY A 37 47.30 -17.19 -2.75
N GLY A 38 46.10 -17.79 -2.76
CA GLY A 38 45.33 -17.97 -4.01
C GLY A 38 43.88 -17.45 -4.06
N GLU A 39 43.23 -17.16 -2.94
CA GLU A 39 41.75 -16.95 -2.93
C GLU A 39 41.30 -15.58 -2.44
N ASP A 40 42.21 -14.74 -1.91
CA ASP A 40 41.83 -13.43 -1.39
C ASP A 40 41.51 -12.43 -2.53
N PRO A 41 40.42 -11.65 -2.43
CA PRO A 41 40.06 -10.67 -3.44
C PRO A 41 41.06 -9.50 -3.53
N PHE A 42 41.88 -9.26 -2.51
CA PHE A 42 42.89 -8.19 -2.50
C PHE A 42 44.17 -8.57 -3.27
N ILE A 43 44.80 -7.57 -3.89
CA ILE A 43 46.15 -7.72 -4.43
C ILE A 43 47.20 -7.92 -3.32
N GLU A 44 48.37 -8.48 -3.69
CA GLU A 44 49.42 -8.88 -2.73
C GLU A 44 49.87 -7.73 -1.82
N HIS A 45 50.03 -6.52 -2.38
CA HIS A 45 50.42 -5.33 -1.63
C HIS A 45 49.45 -5.02 -0.48
N ILE A 46 48.14 -5.14 -0.71
CA ILE A 46 47.14 -4.93 0.33
C ILE A 46 47.23 -6.05 1.35
N MET A 47 47.29 -7.31 0.91
CA MET A 47 47.37 -8.48 1.81
C MET A 47 48.55 -8.37 2.78
N GLN A 48 49.75 -8.06 2.26
CA GLN A 48 51.00 -8.02 3.02
C GLN A 48 51.15 -6.78 3.91
N ALA A 49 50.48 -5.67 3.56
CA ALA A 49 50.63 -4.42 4.30
C ALA A 49 50.07 -4.53 5.72
N LYS A 50 50.84 -4.07 6.71
CA LYS A 50 50.43 -4.12 8.12
C LYS A 50 49.51 -2.95 8.44
N VAL A 51 48.34 -3.24 9.00
CA VAL A 51 47.48 -2.22 9.62
C VAL A 51 48.05 -1.89 10.99
N SER A 52 48.01 -0.61 11.37
CA SER A 52 48.48 -0.17 12.69
C SER A 52 47.79 -0.93 13.81
N ARG A 53 48.55 -1.37 14.82
CA ARG A 53 48.00 -2.10 15.98
C ARG A 53 47.00 -1.29 16.80
N ASN A 54 47.06 0.04 16.69
CA ASN A 54 46.16 0.95 17.40
C ASN A 54 44.86 1.22 16.62
N PHE A 55 44.74 0.70 15.40
CA PHE A 55 43.53 0.83 14.61
C PHE A 55 42.39 0.07 15.29
N LYS A 56 41.32 0.79 15.61
CA LYS A 56 40.07 0.21 16.06
C LYS A 56 39.11 0.14 14.88
N ILE A 57 38.40 -0.98 14.79
CA ILE A 57 37.32 -1.14 13.82
C ILE A 57 36.30 -0.01 14.06
N PRO A 58 35.78 0.64 13.01
CA PRO A 58 34.73 1.65 13.14
C PRO A 58 33.56 1.13 13.97
N ASP A 59 33.13 1.93 14.94
CA ASP A 59 31.89 1.68 15.66
C ASP A 59 30.72 2.14 14.77
N MET A 60 30.31 1.25 13.87
CA MET A 60 29.21 1.49 12.95
C MET A 60 28.33 0.25 12.81
N SER A 61 27.06 0.47 12.49
CA SER A 61 26.12 -0.62 12.20
C SER A 61 26.61 -1.44 11.01
N LEU A 62 26.55 -2.77 11.15
CA LEU A 62 26.85 -3.69 10.05
C LEU A 62 25.84 -3.51 8.92
N TYR A 63 26.33 -3.59 7.68
CA TYR A 63 25.50 -3.55 6.49
C TYR A 63 24.73 -4.86 6.33
N ASP A 64 23.43 -4.81 6.59
CA ASP A 64 22.49 -5.93 6.55
C ASP A 64 21.57 -5.92 5.32
N GLU A 65 21.94 -5.14 4.29
CA GLU A 65 21.18 -4.91 3.05
C GLU A 65 19.91 -4.04 3.20
N MET A 66 19.52 -3.67 4.43
CA MET A 66 18.34 -2.82 4.67
C MET A 66 18.68 -1.33 4.65
N THR A 67 19.94 -0.99 4.90
CA THR A 67 20.46 0.38 4.84
C THR A 67 20.83 0.77 3.40
N ASP A 68 20.77 2.07 3.09
CA ASP A 68 21.20 2.57 1.79
C ASP A 68 22.71 2.32 1.60
N PRO A 69 23.15 1.57 0.57
CA PRO A 69 24.56 1.26 0.38
C PRO A 69 25.42 2.53 0.19
N LYS A 70 24.88 3.60 -0.41
CA LYS A 70 25.59 4.88 -0.51
C LYS A 70 25.77 5.52 0.86
N HIS A 71 24.75 5.47 1.70
CA HIS A 71 24.81 5.98 3.07
C HIS A 71 25.81 5.18 3.91
N HIS A 72 25.79 3.85 3.85
CA HIS A 72 26.75 2.98 4.55
C HIS A 72 28.19 3.29 4.14
N LEU A 73 28.44 3.38 2.84
CA LEU A 73 29.75 3.70 2.30
C LEU A 73 30.22 5.11 2.71
N SER A 74 29.31 6.09 2.71
CA SER A 74 29.60 7.46 3.15
C SER A 74 29.98 7.49 4.62
N ASN A 75 29.21 6.81 5.49
CA ASN A 75 29.50 6.73 6.91
C ASN A 75 30.85 6.05 7.17
N PHE A 76 31.14 4.95 6.47
CA PHE A 76 32.45 4.29 6.56
C PHE A 76 33.60 5.23 6.18
N LYS A 77 33.49 5.95 5.05
CA LYS A 77 34.50 6.93 4.62
C LYS A 77 34.72 8.02 5.67
N SER A 78 33.66 8.52 6.29
CA SER A 78 33.77 9.51 7.38
C SER A 78 34.51 8.95 8.59
N GLN A 79 34.22 7.71 9.01
CA GLN A 79 34.93 7.06 10.13
C GLN A 79 36.42 6.86 9.82
N MET A 80 36.74 6.46 8.59
CA MET A 80 38.13 6.28 8.17
C MET A 80 38.91 7.60 8.04
N PHE A 81 38.23 8.66 7.62
CA PHE A 81 38.79 10.01 7.60
C PHE A 81 39.16 10.51 9.00
N LEU A 82 38.31 10.26 10.01
CA LEU A 82 38.57 10.68 11.39
C LEU A 82 39.84 10.06 11.99
N VAL A 83 40.25 8.89 11.52
CA VAL A 83 41.44 8.17 12.00
C VAL A 83 42.62 8.25 11.05
N ASP A 84 42.53 9.09 10.01
CA ASP A 84 43.53 9.25 8.95
C ASP A 84 44.01 7.90 8.37
N ALA A 85 43.06 7.01 8.11
CA ALA A 85 43.36 5.66 7.64
C ALA A 85 43.93 5.66 6.20
N SER A 86 44.95 4.85 5.96
CA SER A 86 45.47 4.61 4.61
C SER A 86 44.48 3.86 3.72
N ASP A 87 44.61 3.93 2.39
CA ASP A 87 43.78 3.18 1.44
C ASP A 87 43.78 1.65 1.71
N VAL A 88 44.95 1.12 2.07
CA VAL A 88 45.10 -0.27 2.53
C VAL A 88 44.24 -0.56 3.76
N THR A 89 44.24 0.35 4.73
CA THR A 89 43.43 0.21 5.95
C THR A 89 41.94 0.26 5.61
N HIS A 90 41.52 1.15 4.71
CA HIS A 90 40.15 1.17 4.21
C HIS A 90 39.75 -0.18 3.59
N CYS A 91 40.60 -0.74 2.72
CA CYS A 91 40.35 -2.05 2.09
C CYS A 91 40.16 -3.15 3.14
N LYS A 92 41.04 -3.22 4.14
CA LYS A 92 41.00 -4.28 5.17
C LYS A 92 39.87 -4.08 6.18
N ALA A 93 39.51 -2.85 6.48
CA ALA A 93 38.47 -2.55 7.45
C ALA A 93 37.06 -2.71 6.86
N PHE A 94 36.85 -2.38 5.58
CA PHE A 94 35.51 -2.38 4.99
C PHE A 94 34.75 -3.72 5.11
N PRO A 95 35.35 -4.90 4.84
CA PRO A 95 34.67 -6.19 4.98
C PRO A 95 34.15 -6.45 6.39
N THR A 96 34.81 -5.91 7.43
CA THR A 96 34.38 -6.05 8.82
C THR A 96 33.07 -5.33 9.13
N THR A 97 32.63 -4.44 8.23
CA THR A 97 31.36 -3.71 8.33
C THR A 97 30.22 -4.39 7.58
N LEU A 98 30.47 -5.54 6.94
CA LEU A 98 29.48 -6.28 6.17
C LEU A 98 28.93 -7.46 6.99
N THR A 99 27.67 -7.84 6.75
CA THR A 99 27.11 -9.06 7.34
C THR A 99 26.29 -9.86 6.33
N LYS A 100 25.95 -11.11 6.70
CA LYS A 100 25.06 -12.00 5.94
C LYS A 100 25.44 -12.09 4.44
N SER A 101 24.53 -11.72 3.53
CA SER A 101 24.78 -11.86 2.09
C SER A 101 25.79 -10.85 1.55
N ALA A 102 25.98 -9.70 2.23
CA ALA A 102 27.04 -8.77 1.89
C ALA A 102 28.43 -9.34 2.16
N MET A 103 28.59 -10.07 3.29
CA MET A 103 29.82 -10.80 3.55
C MET A 103 30.05 -11.91 2.52
N LYS A 104 29.01 -12.72 2.23
CA LYS A 104 29.10 -13.77 1.18
C LYS A 104 29.45 -13.22 -0.20
N TRP A 105 28.96 -12.02 -0.54
CA TRP A 105 29.33 -11.35 -1.78
C TRP A 105 30.81 -10.99 -1.80
N PHE A 106 31.34 -10.43 -0.70
CA PHE A 106 32.75 -10.11 -0.60
C PHE A 106 33.62 -11.36 -0.77
N ASP A 107 33.26 -12.46 -0.11
CA ASP A 107 33.95 -13.76 -0.23
C ASP A 107 33.84 -14.37 -1.65
N SER A 108 32.88 -13.93 -2.46
CA SER A 108 32.68 -14.38 -3.84
C SER A 108 33.41 -13.53 -4.89
N LEU A 109 34.07 -12.45 -4.47
CA LEU A 109 34.83 -11.61 -5.39
C LEU A 109 35.98 -12.41 -6.01
N SER A 110 36.26 -12.17 -7.29
CA SER A 110 37.37 -12.83 -7.97
C SER A 110 38.69 -12.56 -7.24
N PRO A 111 39.57 -13.56 -7.10
CA PRO A 111 40.87 -13.37 -6.49
C PRO A 111 41.64 -12.22 -7.14
N ARG A 112 42.32 -11.41 -6.32
CA ARG A 112 43.15 -10.27 -6.77
C ARG A 112 42.40 -9.20 -7.58
N SER A 113 41.07 -9.16 -7.51
CA SER A 113 40.26 -8.20 -8.26
C SER A 113 40.14 -6.83 -7.60
N VAL A 114 40.57 -6.67 -6.34
CA VAL A 114 40.51 -5.42 -5.57
C VAL A 114 41.91 -4.83 -5.44
N THR A 115 42.11 -3.72 -6.14
CA THR A 115 43.41 -3.02 -6.22
C THR A 115 43.51 -1.82 -5.29
N THR A 116 42.37 -1.18 -4.98
CA THR A 116 42.25 0.02 -4.14
C THR A 116 40.92 0.00 -3.40
N PHE A 117 40.75 0.85 -2.38
CA PHE A 117 39.45 0.96 -1.72
C PHE A 117 38.37 1.51 -2.66
N ASN A 118 38.75 2.41 -3.58
CA ASN A 118 37.82 2.95 -4.55
C ASN A 118 37.24 1.85 -5.46
N ASP A 119 38.06 0.89 -5.88
CA ASP A 119 37.62 -0.27 -6.65
C ASP A 119 36.64 -1.14 -5.84
N LEU A 120 36.95 -1.45 -4.59
CA LEU A 120 36.04 -2.16 -3.69
C LEU A 120 34.70 -1.42 -3.52
N ALA A 121 34.75 -0.10 -3.33
CA ALA A 121 33.59 0.75 -3.18
C ALA A 121 32.71 0.74 -4.44
N ILE A 122 33.31 0.80 -5.63
CA ILE A 122 32.59 0.69 -6.90
C ILE A 122 31.91 -0.68 -6.99
N LYS A 123 32.63 -1.78 -6.76
CA LYS A 123 32.04 -3.14 -6.81
C LYS A 123 30.88 -3.29 -5.81
N PHE A 124 31.03 -2.75 -4.59
CA PHE A 124 30.00 -2.76 -3.56
C PHE A 124 28.74 -2.00 -4.04
N LEU A 125 28.91 -0.77 -4.52
CA LEU A 125 27.80 0.02 -5.04
C LEU A 125 27.16 -0.65 -6.26
N THR A 126 27.93 -1.20 -7.19
CA THR A 126 27.37 -1.94 -8.33
C THR A 126 26.55 -3.14 -7.87
N ARG A 127 26.96 -3.87 -6.84
CA ARG A 127 26.20 -5.02 -6.34
C ARG A 127 24.92 -4.63 -5.61
N PHE A 128 25.00 -3.63 -4.73
CA PHE A 128 23.95 -3.33 -3.76
C PHE A 128 23.13 -2.09 -4.09
N SER A 129 23.59 -1.18 -4.96
CA SER A 129 22.76 -0.05 -5.43
C SER A 129 21.62 -0.52 -6.32
N ILE A 130 21.80 -1.65 -7.01
CA ILE A 130 20.76 -2.28 -7.84
C ILE A 130 19.53 -2.69 -7.01
N GLN A 131 19.67 -2.89 -5.69
CA GLN A 131 18.53 -3.22 -4.83
C GLN A 131 17.57 -2.04 -4.59
N LYS A 132 18.01 -0.80 -4.85
CA LYS A 132 17.17 0.41 -4.78
C LYS A 132 16.82 0.99 -6.17
N ASP A 133 17.56 0.62 -7.22
CA ASP A 133 17.29 1.04 -8.60
C ASP A 133 16.19 0.25 -9.31
N LYS A 134 15.18 -0.22 -8.56
CA LYS A 134 13.83 -0.07 -9.12
C LYS A 134 13.45 1.37 -8.87
N VAL A 135 13.98 2.30 -9.69
CA VAL A 135 13.30 3.58 -9.92
C VAL A 135 11.85 3.19 -10.14
N LYS A 136 10.99 3.48 -9.16
CA LYS A 136 9.58 3.15 -9.28
C LYS A 136 9.11 4.07 -10.39
N HIS A 137 8.83 3.49 -11.54
CA HIS A 137 8.27 4.22 -12.67
C HIS A 137 6.77 4.36 -12.46
N ALA A 138 6.13 5.26 -13.20
CA ALA A 138 4.68 5.42 -13.19
C ALA A 138 3.91 4.09 -13.34
N SER A 139 4.47 3.11 -14.07
CA SER A 139 3.91 1.76 -14.20
C SER A 139 3.74 1.01 -12.88
N SER A 140 4.53 1.34 -11.85
CA SER A 140 4.40 0.74 -10.51
C SER A 140 3.10 1.16 -9.79
N LEU A 141 2.50 2.30 -10.15
CA LEU A 141 1.21 2.73 -9.60
C LEU A 141 0.07 1.81 -10.00
N LEU A 142 0.18 1.11 -11.14
CA LEU A 142 -0.81 0.13 -11.59
C LEU A 142 -0.93 -1.08 -10.65
N GLY A 143 0.11 -1.33 -9.84
CA GLY A 143 0.10 -2.36 -8.82
C GLY A 143 -0.60 -1.94 -7.52
N VAL A 144 -0.85 -0.64 -7.32
CA VAL A 144 -1.49 -0.12 -6.10
C VAL A 144 -3.01 -0.20 -6.27
N LYS A 145 -3.56 -1.36 -5.91
CA LYS A 145 -4.99 -1.63 -5.96
C LYS A 145 -5.65 -1.42 -4.60
N GLN A 146 -6.89 -0.95 -4.62
CA GLN A 146 -7.75 -0.88 -3.45
C GLN A 146 -8.13 -2.30 -3.02
N GLU A 147 -7.89 -2.62 -1.76
CA GLU A 147 -8.08 -3.95 -1.20
C GLU A 147 -9.55 -4.19 -0.79
N ILE A 148 -9.89 -5.45 -0.51
CA ILE A 148 -11.25 -5.80 -0.07
C ILE A 148 -11.44 -5.32 1.38
N GLY A 149 -12.42 -4.43 1.59
CA GLY A 149 -12.71 -3.85 2.90
C GLY A 149 -11.91 -2.60 3.24
N GLU A 150 -10.97 -2.20 2.38
CA GLU A 150 -10.23 -0.95 2.52
C GLU A 150 -11.12 0.25 2.16
N SER A 151 -11.12 1.27 3.02
CA SER A 151 -11.87 2.50 2.74
C SER A 151 -11.27 3.27 1.56
N LEU A 152 -12.06 4.15 0.93
CA LEU A 152 -11.52 5.01 -0.10
C LEU A 152 -10.39 5.93 0.42
N ARG A 153 -10.48 6.38 1.68
CA ARG A 153 -9.44 7.21 2.32
C ARG A 153 -8.11 6.47 2.43
N ASP A 154 -8.14 5.26 3.01
CA ASP A 154 -6.93 4.47 3.22
C ASP A 154 -6.24 4.14 1.89
N TYR A 155 -7.03 3.82 0.87
CA TYR A 155 -6.54 3.60 -0.48
C TYR A 155 -5.86 4.85 -1.06
N VAL A 156 -6.53 6.01 -1.02
CA VAL A 156 -5.99 7.26 -1.57
C VAL A 156 -4.72 7.70 -0.85
N GLU A 157 -4.67 7.56 0.48
CA GLU A 157 -3.47 7.86 1.27
C GLU A 157 -2.30 6.93 0.88
N ARG A 158 -2.56 5.64 0.74
CA ARG A 158 -1.56 4.65 0.32
C ARG A 158 -1.08 4.89 -1.11
N PHE A 159 -1.99 5.26 -2.00
CA PHE A 159 -1.67 5.64 -3.37
C PHE A 159 -0.80 6.91 -3.43
N ASN A 160 -1.17 7.96 -2.70
CA ASN A 160 -0.39 9.19 -2.60
C ASN A 160 1.02 8.93 -2.04
N LYS A 161 1.14 8.06 -1.03
CA LYS A 161 2.45 7.64 -0.50
C LYS A 161 3.28 6.92 -1.56
N ALA A 162 2.67 6.08 -2.38
CA ALA A 162 3.37 5.42 -3.48
C ALA A 162 3.85 6.41 -4.56
N CYS A 163 3.12 7.50 -4.81
CA CYS A 163 3.54 8.56 -5.72
C CYS A 163 4.81 9.29 -5.23
N LEU A 164 5.02 9.44 -3.92
CA LEU A 164 6.22 10.09 -3.37
C LEU A 164 7.52 9.32 -3.68
N ASP A 165 7.42 8.01 -3.92
CA ASP A 165 8.56 7.16 -4.23
C ASP A 165 8.90 7.13 -5.73
N ILE A 166 8.12 7.81 -6.59
CA ILE A 166 8.26 7.77 -8.05
C ILE A 166 8.94 9.05 -8.55
N GLN A 167 9.98 8.87 -9.34
CA GLN A 167 10.67 9.98 -10.00
C GLN A 167 10.02 10.26 -11.37
N ASN A 168 9.65 11.51 -11.63
CA ASN A 168 9.16 12.02 -12.91
C ASN A 168 7.98 11.22 -13.50
N PHE A 169 6.76 11.53 -13.07
CA PHE A 169 5.52 11.03 -13.71
C PHE A 169 4.73 12.18 -14.36
N SER A 170 3.96 11.87 -15.40
CA SER A 170 2.98 12.80 -15.94
C SER A 170 1.67 12.74 -15.13
N THR A 171 0.92 13.82 -15.11
CA THR A 171 -0.40 13.90 -14.43
C THR A 171 -1.33 12.79 -14.91
N GLU A 172 -1.32 12.49 -16.20
CA GLU A 172 -2.12 11.43 -16.81
C GLU A 172 -1.75 10.05 -16.25
N ALA A 173 -0.46 9.78 -16.04
CA ALA A 173 0.01 8.50 -15.54
C ALA A 173 -0.44 8.25 -14.08
N VAL A 174 -0.52 9.31 -13.27
CA VAL A 174 -1.05 9.24 -11.90
C VAL A 174 -2.54 8.98 -11.90
N ILE A 175 -3.30 9.72 -12.72
CA ILE A 175 -4.74 9.54 -12.80
C ILE A 175 -5.06 8.12 -13.31
N MET A 176 -4.34 7.64 -14.33
CA MET A 176 -4.48 6.27 -14.83
C MET A 176 -4.15 5.23 -13.77
N GLY A 177 -3.08 5.44 -12.99
CA GLY A 177 -2.73 4.57 -11.87
C GLY A 177 -3.83 4.49 -10.83
N LEU A 178 -4.38 5.64 -10.43
CA LEU A 178 -5.42 5.75 -9.42
C LEU A 178 -6.71 5.06 -9.91
N VAL A 179 -7.18 5.39 -11.12
CA VAL A 179 -8.41 4.83 -11.68
C VAL A 179 -8.31 3.32 -11.87
N ASN A 180 -7.17 2.81 -12.34
CA ASN A 180 -6.96 1.38 -12.52
C ASN A 180 -6.84 0.62 -11.18
N GLY A 181 -6.45 1.30 -10.11
CA GLY A 181 -6.34 0.70 -8.79
C GLY A 181 -7.66 0.66 -8.02
N LEU A 182 -8.63 1.52 -8.35
CA LEU A 182 -9.93 1.57 -7.65
C LEU A 182 -10.74 0.28 -7.81
N ARG A 183 -11.46 -0.09 -6.75
CA ARG A 183 -12.53 -1.09 -6.85
C ARG A 183 -13.79 -0.46 -7.44
N GLU A 184 -14.61 -1.32 -8.04
CA GLU A 184 -15.91 -0.90 -8.57
C GLU A 184 -16.82 -0.38 -7.43
N GLY A 185 -17.34 0.84 -7.60
CA GLY A 185 -18.14 1.53 -6.61
C GLY A 185 -18.52 2.95 -7.02
N LEU A 186 -19.24 3.67 -6.14
CA LEU A 186 -19.77 5.00 -6.43
C LEU A 186 -18.71 5.99 -6.91
N PHE A 187 -17.53 5.98 -6.28
CA PHE A 187 -16.43 6.83 -6.68
C PHE A 187 -15.85 6.44 -8.05
N SER A 188 -15.60 5.14 -8.31
CA SER A 188 -15.05 4.70 -9.61
C SER A 188 -15.99 5.00 -10.77
N HIS A 189 -17.31 4.92 -10.57
CA HIS A 189 -18.32 5.29 -11.58
C HIS A 189 -18.42 6.80 -11.80
N SER A 190 -18.03 7.60 -10.79
CA SER A 190 -18.07 9.05 -10.88
C SER A 190 -16.91 9.67 -11.66
N ILE A 191 -15.87 8.88 -11.97
CA ILE A 191 -14.72 9.31 -12.76
C ILE A 191 -15.00 9.03 -14.24
N PRO A 192 -15.11 10.06 -15.09
CA PRO A 192 -15.27 9.86 -16.53
C PRO A 192 -14.07 9.10 -17.11
N LYS A 193 -14.34 7.99 -17.83
CA LYS A 193 -13.30 7.23 -18.53
C LYS A 193 -12.77 7.97 -19.77
N SER A 194 -13.55 8.92 -20.29
CA SER A 194 -13.20 9.77 -21.43
C SER A 194 -12.82 11.17 -20.95
N TYR A 195 -11.55 11.53 -21.16
CA TYR A 195 -10.91 12.80 -20.80
C TYR A 195 -10.45 12.89 -19.34
N LEU A 196 -9.15 12.62 -19.12
CA LEU A 196 -8.50 12.70 -17.82
C LEU A 196 -8.22 14.17 -17.50
N THR A 197 -9.08 14.80 -16.70
CA THR A 197 -8.88 16.16 -16.19
C THR A 197 -7.97 16.19 -14.97
N SER A 198 -7.39 17.37 -14.72
CA SER A 198 -6.55 17.77 -13.60
C SER A 198 -6.59 16.88 -12.34
N LEU A 199 -5.40 16.56 -11.81
CA LEU A 199 -5.22 15.86 -10.53
C LEU A 199 -6.09 16.47 -9.40
N ASN A 200 -6.24 17.80 -9.40
CA ASN A 200 -7.02 18.51 -8.39
C ASN A 200 -8.51 18.15 -8.43
N GLU A 201 -9.11 18.04 -9.63
CA GLU A 201 -10.52 17.66 -9.75
C GLU A 201 -10.79 16.23 -9.28
N VAL A 202 -9.81 15.35 -9.46
CA VAL A 202 -9.87 13.97 -9.00
C VAL A 202 -9.76 13.92 -7.47
N GLN A 203 -8.89 14.73 -6.88
CA GLN A 203 -8.74 14.86 -5.43
C GLN A 203 -9.99 15.44 -4.76
N GLU A 204 -10.51 16.56 -5.25
CA GLU A 204 -11.74 17.17 -4.71
C GLU A 204 -12.92 16.19 -4.76
N ARG A 205 -13.04 15.42 -5.84
CA ARG A 205 -14.07 14.40 -5.98
C ARG A 205 -13.83 13.23 -5.01
N ALA A 206 -12.59 12.79 -4.83
CA ALA A 206 -12.25 11.74 -3.87
C ALA A 206 -12.66 12.14 -2.45
N GLU A 207 -12.34 13.38 -2.03
CA GLU A 207 -12.74 13.90 -0.71
C GLU A 207 -14.25 13.90 -0.51
N LYS A 208 -15.02 14.30 -1.53
CA LYS A 208 -16.48 14.24 -1.48
C LYS A 208 -16.98 12.82 -1.21
N TYR A 209 -16.45 11.82 -1.90
CA TYR A 209 -16.89 10.43 -1.74
C TYR A 209 -16.38 9.79 -0.44
N ILE A 210 -15.17 10.16 0.02
CA ILE A 210 -14.67 9.78 1.35
C ILE A 210 -15.65 10.28 2.42
N ASN A 211 -16.06 11.55 2.36
CA ASN A 211 -17.02 12.11 3.30
C ASN A 211 -18.38 11.41 3.23
N ILE A 212 -18.87 11.04 2.04
CA ILE A 212 -20.12 10.27 1.89
C ILE A 212 -19.99 8.89 2.54
N GLU A 213 -18.90 8.17 2.29
CA GLU A 213 -18.63 6.85 2.84
C GLU A 213 -18.53 6.88 4.37
N GLU A 214 -17.77 7.83 4.93
CA GLU A 214 -17.60 7.99 6.37
C GLU A 214 -18.91 8.35 7.07
N ASN A 215 -19.69 9.27 6.50
CA ASN A 215 -21.00 9.64 7.02
C ASN A 215 -22.00 8.48 6.96
N ALA A 216 -21.90 7.58 5.98
CA ALA A 216 -22.72 6.38 5.91
C ALA A 216 -22.34 5.37 7.01
N ARG A 217 -21.03 5.15 7.24
CA ARG A 217 -20.52 4.28 8.31
C ARG A 217 -20.94 4.77 9.71
N LEU A 218 -20.92 6.08 9.94
CA LEU A 218 -21.37 6.68 11.21
C LEU A 218 -22.89 6.54 11.44
N ARG A 219 -23.67 6.34 10.38
CA ARG A 219 -25.12 6.15 10.45
C ARG A 219 -25.53 4.69 10.60
N GLU A 220 -24.61 3.72 10.54
CA GLU A 220 -24.90 2.32 10.85
C GLU A 220 -24.97 2.11 12.37
N PRO A 221 -26.15 1.87 12.96
CA PRO A 221 -26.25 1.54 14.37
C PRO A 221 -25.95 0.05 14.55
N ASN A 222 -25.14 -0.27 15.56
CA ASN A 222 -24.95 -1.61 16.13
C ASN A 222 -26.30 -2.36 16.31
N PHE A 223 -26.75 -3.12 15.31
CA PHE A 223 -27.87 -4.05 15.45
C PHE A 223 -27.36 -5.45 15.82
N ARG A 224 -26.77 -5.55 17.01
CA ARG A 224 -26.70 -6.80 17.76
C ARG A 224 -26.89 -6.50 19.24
N GLN A 225 -28.14 -6.50 19.69
CA GLN A 225 -28.59 -7.10 20.97
C GLN A 225 -30.10 -6.87 21.18
N THR A 226 -30.85 -7.98 21.11
CA THR A 226 -31.85 -8.42 22.09
C THR A 226 -33.01 -7.47 22.50
N TYR A 227 -34.22 -7.72 21.94
CA TYR A 227 -35.62 -7.73 22.46
C TYR A 227 -36.08 -6.82 23.65
N PRO A 228 -37.40 -6.63 23.93
CA PRO A 228 -38.62 -6.85 23.13
C PRO A 228 -39.67 -5.70 23.19
N TYR A 229 -40.60 -5.78 22.25
CA TYR A 229 -42.01 -5.34 22.27
C TYR A 229 -42.58 -4.88 23.62
N GLN A 230 -42.98 -3.61 23.74
CA GLN A 230 -44.10 -3.19 24.61
C GLN A 230 -44.93 -2.08 23.96
N THR A 231 -46.10 -2.50 23.49
CA THR A 231 -47.27 -1.69 23.18
C THR A 231 -47.71 -0.92 24.43
N ARG A 232 -47.83 0.40 24.35
CA ARG A 232 -48.67 1.18 25.27
C ARG A 232 -49.49 2.19 24.49
N GLU A 233 -50.75 1.81 24.25
CA GLU A 233 -51.82 2.72 23.92
C GLU A 233 -52.23 3.56 25.15
N LYS A 234 -52.95 4.65 24.84
CA LYS A 234 -53.78 5.51 25.70
C LYS A 234 -52.99 6.60 26.45
N GLU A 235 -53.42 7.85 26.48
CA GLU A 235 -54.80 8.34 26.53
C GLU A 235 -54.86 9.84 26.16
N LYS A 236 -55.93 10.25 25.47
CA LYS A 236 -56.25 11.64 25.13
C LYS A 236 -56.92 12.31 26.33
N VAL A 237 -56.50 13.52 26.69
CA VAL A 237 -57.36 14.49 27.43
C VAL A 237 -57.27 15.87 26.75
N PRO A 238 -58.41 16.58 26.52
CA PRO A 238 -58.50 17.75 25.65
C PRO A 238 -58.63 19.09 26.40
N LYS A 239 -58.49 20.19 25.63
CA LYS A 239 -58.90 21.62 25.84
C LYS A 239 -57.68 22.55 25.73
N LYS A 240 -57.73 23.73 25.08
CA LYS A 240 -58.81 24.53 24.50
C LYS A 240 -58.18 25.44 23.42
N LYS A 241 -58.98 25.77 22.41
CA LYS A 241 -58.66 26.72 21.34
C LYS A 241 -58.73 28.15 21.88
N GLU A 242 -57.77 28.98 21.51
CA GLU A 242 -57.99 30.41 21.28
C GLU A 242 -57.60 30.70 19.83
N GLU A 243 -58.35 31.64 19.26
CA GLU A 243 -58.76 31.73 17.88
C GLU A 243 -58.05 32.93 17.22
N TYR A 244 -57.45 32.74 16.05
CA TYR A 244 -57.28 33.84 15.12
C TYR A 244 -57.53 33.35 13.70
N ASN A 245 -58.55 33.92 13.07
CA ASN A 245 -59.00 33.64 11.73
C ASN A 245 -57.93 34.03 10.70
N SER A 246 -57.62 33.12 9.79
CA SER A 246 -57.10 33.44 8.47
C SER A 246 -57.62 32.37 7.51
N GLU A 247 -58.35 32.83 6.50
CA GLU A 247 -59.09 32.02 5.52
C GLU A 247 -58.20 30.95 4.88
N LYS A 248 -58.58 29.68 5.02
CA LYS A 248 -57.96 28.58 4.28
C LYS A 248 -58.61 28.48 2.89
N PRO A 249 -57.83 28.40 1.80
CA PRO A 249 -58.37 28.09 0.48
C PRO A 249 -58.99 26.69 0.49
N ARG A 250 -60.13 26.55 -0.19
CA ARG A 250 -60.89 25.30 -0.33
C ARG A 250 -60.00 24.20 -0.89
N ARG A 251 -59.85 23.08 -0.16
CA ARG A 251 -59.23 21.86 -0.67
C ARG A 251 -60.14 21.26 -1.73
N TYR A 252 -59.71 21.27 -2.99
CA TYR A 252 -60.32 20.45 -4.03
C TYR A 252 -59.84 19.01 -3.84
N HIS A 253 -60.78 18.07 -3.81
CA HIS A 253 -60.48 16.65 -3.57
C HIS A 253 -60.55 15.78 -4.82
N ASN A 254 -60.84 16.37 -6.00
CA ASN A 254 -60.90 15.65 -7.27
C ASN A 254 -60.33 16.54 -8.39
N TYR A 255 -59.20 16.13 -8.96
CA TYR A 255 -58.58 16.79 -10.11
C TYR A 255 -58.84 15.99 -11.39
N THR A 256 -59.05 16.68 -12.51
CA THR A 256 -59.09 16.06 -13.83
C THR A 256 -57.72 15.46 -14.12
N LEU A 257 -57.68 14.17 -14.48
CA LEU A 257 -56.44 13.51 -14.87
C LEU A 257 -55.81 14.25 -16.06
N LEU A 258 -54.55 14.65 -15.92
CA LEU A 258 -53.80 15.29 -16.98
C LEU A 258 -53.69 14.33 -18.17
N ARG A 259 -53.93 14.84 -19.39
CA ARG A 259 -53.71 14.08 -20.64
C ARG A 259 -52.23 13.98 -21.03
N VAL A 260 -51.36 14.64 -20.27
CA VAL A 260 -49.91 14.76 -20.49
C VAL A 260 -49.17 14.42 -19.20
N PHE A 261 -47.90 14.02 -19.33
CA PHE A 261 -47.08 13.71 -18.16
C PHE A 261 -46.76 14.98 -17.38
N LEU A 262 -46.75 14.87 -16.05
CA LEU A 262 -46.52 16.00 -15.14
C LEU A 262 -45.12 16.61 -15.32
N VAL A 263 -44.15 15.81 -15.77
CA VAL A 263 -42.80 16.27 -16.13
C VAL A 263 -42.80 17.26 -17.30
N ASP A 264 -43.69 17.07 -18.29
CA ASP A 264 -43.77 17.96 -19.45
C ASP A 264 -44.42 19.29 -19.06
N VAL A 265 -45.45 19.23 -18.22
CA VAL A 265 -46.07 20.43 -17.64
C VAL A 265 -45.06 21.20 -16.78
N TYR A 266 -44.27 20.50 -15.97
CA TYR A 266 -43.24 21.11 -15.14
C TYR A 266 -42.20 21.86 -15.98
N ARG A 267 -41.68 21.27 -17.06
CA ARG A 267 -40.70 21.91 -17.94
C ARG A 267 -41.22 23.19 -18.59
N GLU A 268 -42.50 23.27 -18.90
CA GLU A 268 -43.11 24.46 -19.51
C GLU A 268 -43.23 25.62 -18.51
N ILE A 269 -43.46 25.33 -17.23
CA ILE A 269 -43.80 26.34 -16.23
C ILE A 269 -42.69 26.60 -15.20
N CYS A 270 -41.62 25.81 -15.17
CA CYS A 270 -40.54 25.93 -14.17
C CYS A 270 -39.80 27.28 -14.24
N HIS A 271 -39.85 27.95 -15.39
CA HIS A 271 -39.29 29.29 -15.60
C HIS A 271 -40.24 30.43 -15.22
N THR A 272 -41.51 30.12 -14.96
CA THR A 272 -42.47 31.09 -14.45
C THR A 272 -42.46 30.99 -12.92
N GLU A 273 -42.25 32.09 -12.18
CA GLU A 273 -42.18 32.13 -10.70
C GLU A 273 -43.48 31.70 -9.98
N LYS A 274 -44.37 31.00 -10.67
CA LYS A 274 -45.67 30.50 -10.22
C LYS A 274 -45.56 29.21 -9.41
N LEU A 275 -44.42 28.51 -9.44
CA LEU A 275 -44.20 27.30 -8.64
C LEU A 275 -43.52 27.64 -7.32
N PRO A 276 -44.04 27.19 -6.16
CA PRO A 276 -43.36 27.36 -4.89
C PRO A 276 -42.04 26.56 -4.89
N PRO A 277 -41.01 27.00 -4.15
CA PRO A 277 -39.75 26.28 -4.05
C PRO A 277 -39.95 24.90 -3.37
N PRO A 278 -39.18 23.87 -3.77
CA PRO A 278 -39.29 22.54 -3.21
C PRO A 278 -39.06 22.56 -1.70
N ARG A 279 -39.99 21.97 -0.94
CA ARG A 279 -39.85 21.89 0.53
C ARG A 279 -38.72 20.92 0.89
N PRO A 280 -37.90 21.21 1.92
CA PRO A 280 -36.85 20.30 2.34
C PRO A 280 -37.42 18.91 2.69
N ILE A 281 -37.06 17.90 1.89
CA ILE A 281 -37.53 16.53 2.12
C ILE A 281 -36.85 16.01 3.38
N LYS A 282 -37.62 15.86 4.46
CA LYS A 282 -37.19 15.12 5.66
C LYS A 282 -37.22 13.64 5.30
N HIS A 283 -36.05 13.01 5.23
CA HIS A 283 -35.89 11.59 4.83
C HIS A 283 -36.92 10.65 5.48
N LYS A 284 -37.53 9.80 4.62
CA LYS A 284 -38.05 8.41 4.77
C LYS A 284 -39.30 8.25 3.87
N ASN A 285 -39.48 7.26 2.99
CA ASN A 285 -38.97 5.90 2.86
C ASN A 285 -39.10 5.44 1.39
N GLY A 286 -38.21 4.55 0.94
CA GLY A 286 -38.60 3.40 0.10
C GLY A 286 -38.99 3.62 -1.36
N GLY A 287 -38.62 4.72 -2.01
CA GLY A 287 -38.70 4.87 -3.46
C GLY A 287 -37.45 4.32 -4.15
N SER A 288 -37.60 3.61 -5.28
CA SER A 288 -36.44 3.09 -6.00
C SER A 288 -35.48 4.23 -6.38
N CYS A 289 -34.19 4.06 -6.09
CA CYS A 289 -33.15 5.05 -6.43
C CYS A 289 -32.92 5.21 -7.95
N ALA A 290 -33.73 4.57 -8.81
CA ALA A 290 -33.55 4.57 -10.25
C ALA A 290 -34.16 5.80 -10.96
N GLU A 291 -35.07 6.53 -10.31
CA GLU A 291 -35.82 7.60 -10.96
C GLU A 291 -35.48 8.99 -10.41
N TYR A 292 -35.42 9.97 -11.31
CA TYR A 292 -35.02 11.35 -11.05
C TYR A 292 -36.21 12.32 -11.03
N CYS A 293 -36.23 13.23 -10.05
CA CYS A 293 -37.21 14.30 -9.96
C CYS A 293 -36.57 15.64 -10.29
N GLU A 294 -36.99 16.27 -11.39
CA GLU A 294 -36.49 17.56 -11.88
C GLU A 294 -36.92 18.74 -10.98
N TYR A 295 -38.00 18.58 -10.20
CA TYR A 295 -38.47 19.62 -9.27
C TYR A 295 -37.62 19.72 -8.00
N TYR A 296 -37.19 18.57 -7.46
CA TYR A 296 -36.29 18.52 -6.30
C TYR A 296 -34.81 18.47 -6.69
N ASN A 297 -34.51 18.25 -7.97
CA ASN A 297 -33.16 18.03 -8.50
C ASN A 297 -32.45 16.87 -7.78
N LEU A 298 -33.20 15.80 -7.49
CA LEU A 298 -32.79 14.68 -6.62
C LEU A 298 -33.33 13.34 -7.14
N TYR A 299 -32.58 12.27 -6.87
CA TYR A 299 -33.00 10.89 -7.14
C TYR A 299 -33.83 10.33 -5.99
N GLY A 300 -34.90 9.60 -6.33
CA GLY A 300 -35.73 8.86 -5.36
C GLY A 300 -37.17 8.65 -5.81
N HIS A 301 -37.70 9.49 -6.71
CA HIS A 301 -38.98 9.31 -7.39
C HIS A 301 -38.92 10.05 -8.74
N SER A 302 -39.73 9.62 -9.72
CA SER A 302 -39.91 10.37 -10.96
C SER A 302 -40.64 11.70 -10.73
N THR A 303 -40.33 12.73 -11.52
CA THR A 303 -41.10 14.00 -11.55
C THR A 303 -42.61 13.76 -11.74
N ASN A 304 -42.99 12.68 -12.44
CA ASN A 304 -44.39 12.29 -12.63
C ASN A 304 -45.10 11.85 -11.35
N ASP A 305 -44.33 11.39 -10.36
CA ASP A 305 -44.82 10.93 -9.06
C ASP A 305 -44.54 11.90 -7.92
N CYS A 306 -44.09 13.11 -8.26
CA CYS A 306 -43.85 14.17 -7.29
C CYS A 306 -45.16 14.65 -6.66
N TYR A 307 -45.33 14.34 -5.37
CA TYR A 307 -46.52 14.74 -4.60
C TYR A 307 -46.70 16.26 -4.55
N ASP A 308 -45.60 17.01 -4.43
CA ASP A 308 -45.64 18.48 -4.37
C ASP A 308 -46.04 19.12 -5.72
N LEU A 309 -45.93 18.38 -6.83
CA LEU A 309 -46.42 18.81 -8.15
C LEU A 309 -47.85 18.32 -8.46
N LYS A 310 -48.38 17.33 -7.74
CA LYS A 310 -49.76 16.79 -7.91
C LYS A 310 -50.83 17.63 -7.19
N MET A 311 -50.54 18.91 -6.92
CA MET A 311 -51.41 19.86 -6.20
C MET A 311 -52.67 20.24 -6.97
#